data_AF-A0A0Q5C7U1-F1
#
_entry.id   AF-A0A0Q5C7U1-F1
#
_cell.length_a   1.000
_cell.length_b   1.000
_cell.length_c   1.000
_cell.angle_alpha   90.00
_cell.angle_beta   90.00
_cell.angle_gamma   90.00
#
_symmetry.space_group_name_H-M   'P 1'
#
loop_
_entity.id
_entity.type
_entity.pdbx_description
1 polymer ?
#
loop_
_entity_poly.entity_id
_entity_poly.type
_entity_poly.pdbx_seq_one_letter_code
_entity_poly.pdbx_strand_id
1 'polypeptide(L)'
;MSGRAELDAESPVARLDLLRSSIGTLLVEGATEVVWESTDLVSGTAAVSGETTGTVVMTAGNRPLVGFHGDLAAVTLRHVRELRRALFVGGSGRSMGIRLADGSVVTASSDGAGPTVVLLLVIDGVIELRVASASRGDSSSAVHAEFGFEVAERFDFLSRDT
;
A
#
# COMPACT_ATOMS: atom_id res chain seq x y z
N MET A 1 -17.28 -17.26 11.00
CA MET A 1 -15.97 -17.93 11.09
C MET A 1 -14.94 -16.96 10.51
N SER A 2 -14.20 -16.24 11.35
CA SER A 2 -13.15 -15.33 10.90
C SER A 2 -11.92 -16.17 10.58
N GLY A 3 -11.65 -16.40 9.30
CA GLY A 3 -10.43 -17.07 8.86
C GLY A 3 -9.28 -16.09 8.96
N ARG A 4 -8.27 -16.42 9.77
CA ARG A 4 -6.96 -15.76 9.72
C ARG A 4 -6.20 -16.39 8.56
N ALA A 5 -5.93 -15.61 7.52
CA ALA A 5 -5.09 -16.07 6.41
C ALA A 5 -3.66 -15.60 6.66
N GLU A 6 -2.69 -16.39 6.23
CA GLU A 6 -1.26 -16.09 6.35
C GLU A 6 -0.67 -15.92 4.95
N LEU A 7 0.17 -14.90 4.81
CA LEU A 7 1.02 -14.66 3.65
C LEU A 7 2.46 -14.77 4.11
N ASP A 8 3.20 -15.70 3.52
CA ASP A 8 4.60 -15.98 3.84
C ASP A 8 5.36 -16.44 2.59
N ALA A 9 6.60 -16.93 2.77
CA ALA A 9 7.41 -17.41 1.65
C ALA A 9 6.81 -18.64 0.94
N GLU A 10 6.02 -19.47 1.63
CA GLU A 10 5.40 -20.68 1.07
C GLU A 10 4.07 -20.36 0.38
N SER A 11 3.31 -19.42 0.94
CA SER A 11 2.03 -18.93 0.43
C SER A 11 2.07 -17.39 0.24
N PRO A 12 2.83 -16.89 -0.74
CA PRO A 12 3.13 -15.46 -0.81
C PRO A 12 2.01 -14.61 -1.41
N VAL A 13 0.92 -15.22 -1.87
CA VAL A 13 -0.15 -14.53 -2.61
C VAL A 13 -1.52 -14.87 -2.05
N ALA A 14 -2.35 -13.84 -1.86
CA ALA A 14 -3.78 -13.99 -1.59
C ALA A 14 -4.57 -13.08 -2.52
N ARG A 15 -5.64 -13.64 -3.11
CA ARG A 15 -6.60 -12.87 -3.89
C ARG A 15 -7.89 -12.71 -3.10
N LEU A 16 -8.32 -11.46 -2.93
CA LEU A 16 -9.62 -11.18 -2.32
C LEU A 16 -10.73 -11.49 -3.31
N ASP A 17 -11.95 -11.74 -2.82
CA ASP A 17 -13.11 -11.78 -3.70
C ASP A 17 -13.58 -10.36 -4.07
N LEU A 18 -14.56 -10.28 -4.98
CA LEU A 18 -15.14 -9.01 -5.41
C LEU A 18 -15.74 -8.22 -4.24
N LEU A 19 -16.41 -8.89 -3.30
CA LEU A 19 -17.09 -8.22 -2.19
C LEU A 19 -16.06 -7.54 -1.28
N ARG A 20 -15.04 -8.30 -0.87
CA ARG A 20 -13.93 -7.85 -0.03
C ARG A 20 -13.05 -6.82 -0.71
N SER A 21 -12.99 -6.81 -2.04
CA SER A 21 -12.27 -5.78 -2.81
C SER A 21 -13.04 -4.46 -2.94
N SER A 22 -14.34 -4.42 -2.62
CA SER A 22 -15.21 -3.28 -2.94
C SER A 22 -15.77 -2.52 -1.72
N ILE A 23 -15.77 -3.14 -0.54
CA ILE A 23 -16.50 -2.63 0.63
C ILE A 23 -15.56 -2.07 1.70
N GLY A 24 -15.78 -0.81 2.06
CA GLY A 24 -15.13 -0.17 3.20
C GLY A 24 -13.69 0.25 2.91
N THR A 25 -12.82 -0.02 3.86
CA THR A 25 -11.40 0.35 3.82
C THR A 25 -10.57 -0.88 4.17
N LEU A 26 -9.53 -1.14 3.39
CA LEU A 26 -8.49 -2.08 3.76
C LEU A 26 -7.47 -1.31 4.60
N LEU A 27 -7.20 -1.80 5.81
CA LEU A 27 -6.25 -1.20 6.74
C LEU A 27 -5.02 -2.09 6.85
N VAL A 28 -3.83 -1.49 6.87
CA VAL A 28 -2.56 -2.19 7.03
C VAL A 28 -1.89 -1.69 8.31
N GLU A 29 -1.85 -2.56 9.30
CA GLU A 29 -1.16 -2.38 10.58
C GLU A 29 0.32 -2.73 10.42
N GLY A 30 1.21 -1.93 11.02
CA GLY A 30 2.66 -2.17 11.02
C GLY A 30 3.40 -1.60 9.80
N ALA A 31 2.70 -1.00 8.84
CA ALA A 31 3.30 -0.24 7.76
C ALA A 31 3.90 1.08 8.29
N THR A 32 5.14 1.36 7.91
CA THR A 32 5.82 2.64 8.18
C THR A 32 5.69 3.60 7.01
N GLU A 33 5.44 3.06 5.81
CA GLU A 33 5.29 3.82 4.58
C GLU A 33 4.38 3.10 3.59
N VAL A 34 3.73 3.88 2.72
CA VAL A 34 3.04 3.38 1.54
C VAL A 34 3.42 4.21 0.31
N VAL A 35 3.68 3.53 -0.79
CA VAL A 35 3.77 4.13 -2.13
C VAL A 35 2.64 3.59 -2.99
N TRP A 36 2.06 4.44 -3.83
CA TRP A 36 0.97 4.07 -4.73
C TRP A 36 1.18 4.61 -6.13
N GLU A 37 0.44 4.02 -7.07
CA GLU A 37 0.32 4.47 -8.45
C GLU A 37 -1.14 4.25 -8.89
N SER A 38 -1.78 5.30 -9.41
CA SER A 38 -3.14 5.24 -9.96
C SER A 38 -3.17 4.68 -11.38
N THR A 39 -4.38 4.44 -11.90
CA THR A 39 -4.57 4.08 -13.32
C THR A 39 -4.16 5.18 -14.30
N ASP A 40 -4.12 6.43 -13.83
CA ASP A 40 -3.64 7.59 -14.61
C ASP A 40 -2.12 7.80 -14.48
N LEU A 41 -1.40 6.81 -13.93
CA LEU A 41 0.05 6.83 -13.69
C LEU A 41 0.50 7.94 -12.73
N VAL A 42 -0.40 8.37 -11.85
CA VAL A 42 -0.10 9.33 -10.79
C VAL A 42 0.42 8.57 -9.58
N SER A 43 1.65 8.88 -9.18
CA SER A 43 2.31 8.26 -8.02
C SER A 43 2.43 9.21 -6.84
N GLY A 44 2.49 8.62 -5.65
CA GLY A 44 2.79 9.34 -4.42
C GLY A 44 3.21 8.41 -3.30
N THR A 45 3.75 9.00 -2.23
CA THR A 45 4.12 8.30 -1.00
C THR A 45 3.48 8.98 0.20
N ALA A 46 3.29 8.22 1.25
CA ALA A 46 2.98 8.72 2.57
C ALA A 46 3.72 7.87 3.60
N ALA A 47 4.32 8.53 4.60
CA ALA A 47 4.93 7.89 5.74
C ALA A 47 4.03 8.02 6.98
N VAL A 48 4.17 7.09 7.92
CA VAL A 48 3.46 7.14 9.21
C VAL A 48 3.79 8.40 10.04
N SER A 49 4.92 9.05 9.75
CA SER A 49 5.31 10.35 10.31
C SER A 49 4.44 11.52 9.83
N GLY A 50 3.63 11.30 8.79
CA GLY A 50 2.80 12.33 8.14
C GLY A 50 3.45 12.99 6.93
N GLU A 51 4.70 12.63 6.58
CA GLU A 51 5.35 13.10 5.36
C GLU A 51 4.68 12.52 4.12
N THR A 52 4.50 13.34 3.10
CA THR A 52 3.90 12.93 1.81
C THR A 52 4.65 13.53 0.64
N THR A 53 4.93 12.71 -0.38
CA THR A 53 5.61 13.14 -1.61
C THR A 53 4.79 12.74 -2.84
N GLY A 54 4.90 13.50 -3.93
CA GLY A 54 4.15 13.25 -5.15
C GLY A 54 2.72 13.75 -5.08
N THR A 55 1.76 13.00 -5.61
CA THR A 55 0.36 13.43 -5.71
C THR A 55 -0.60 12.49 -4.99
N VAL A 56 -1.38 13.05 -4.06
CA VAL A 56 -2.49 12.36 -3.40
C VAL A 56 -3.62 12.16 -4.40
N VAL A 57 -4.07 10.91 -4.54
CA VAL A 57 -5.24 10.57 -5.35
C VAL A 57 -6.48 10.68 -4.48
N MET A 58 -7.37 11.63 -4.81
CA MET A 58 -8.60 11.85 -4.07
C MET A 58 -9.75 11.08 -4.69
N THR A 59 -10.49 10.35 -3.87
CA THR A 59 -11.76 9.74 -4.28
C THR A 59 -12.85 10.80 -4.46
N ALA A 60 -13.92 10.46 -5.18
CA ALA A 60 -15.08 11.33 -5.34
C ALA A 60 -15.75 11.74 -3.99
N GLY A 61 -15.50 10.99 -2.92
CA GLY A 61 -15.94 11.29 -1.56
C GLY A 61 -15.04 12.24 -0.78
N ASN A 62 -14.08 12.91 -1.43
CA ASN A 62 -13.09 13.80 -0.82
C ASN A 62 -12.25 13.14 0.29
N ARG A 63 -11.86 11.88 0.05
CA ARG A 63 -10.94 11.11 0.90
C ARG A 63 -9.76 10.60 0.06
N PRO A 64 -8.54 10.53 0.60
CA PRO A 64 -7.43 9.87 -0.08
C PRO A 64 -7.80 8.43 -0.45
N LEU A 65 -7.45 8.03 -1.66
CA LEU A 65 -7.58 6.65 -2.15
C LEU A 65 -6.62 5.73 -1.40
N VAL A 66 -5.40 6.19 -1.18
CA VAL A 66 -4.35 5.56 -0.37
C VAL A 66 -3.76 6.63 0.56
N GLY A 67 -3.41 6.25 1.79
CA GLY A 67 -2.74 7.15 2.73
C GLY A 67 -2.71 6.57 4.14
N PHE A 68 -2.43 7.41 5.14
CA PHE A 68 -2.47 7.03 6.56
C PHE A 68 -3.68 7.64 7.28
N HIS A 69 -4.21 6.91 8.25
CA HIS A 69 -5.12 7.39 9.27
C HIS A 69 -4.59 7.01 10.65
N GLY A 70 -3.92 7.96 11.31
CA GLY A 70 -3.13 7.65 12.49
C GLY A 70 -1.92 6.79 12.11
N ASP A 71 -1.77 5.65 12.78
CA ASP A 71 -0.71 4.67 12.53
C ASP A 71 -1.09 3.57 11.52
N LEU A 72 -2.29 3.67 10.92
CA LEU A 72 -2.81 2.69 9.96
C LEU A 72 -2.67 3.22 8.54
N ALA A 73 -1.96 2.50 7.69
CA ALA A 73 -2.07 2.71 6.25
C ALA A 73 -3.44 2.20 5.77
N ALA A 74 -4.03 2.87 4.79
CA ALA A 74 -5.42 2.66 4.40
C ALA A 74 -5.60 2.73 2.88
N VAL A 75 -6.51 1.90 2.35
CA VAL A 75 -7.00 1.97 0.97
C VAL A 75 -8.52 2.03 0.97
N THR A 76 -9.08 3.06 0.31
CA THR A 76 -10.53 3.22 0.14
C THR A 76 -11.05 2.29 -0.95
N LEU A 77 -11.78 1.23 -0.58
CA LEU A 77 -12.08 0.12 -1.50
C LEU A 77 -13.19 0.41 -2.52
N ARG A 78 -14.12 1.32 -2.21
CA ARG A 78 -15.19 1.73 -3.14
C ARG A 78 -14.62 2.27 -4.47
N HIS A 79 -13.43 2.85 -4.41
CA HIS A 79 -12.73 3.49 -5.53
C HIS A 79 -11.49 2.73 -5.97
N VAL A 80 -11.33 1.47 -5.56
CA VAL A 80 -10.10 0.70 -5.80
C VAL A 80 -9.74 0.56 -7.28
N ARG A 81 -10.71 0.66 -8.19
CA ARG A 81 -10.46 0.63 -9.65
C ARG A 81 -9.67 1.83 -10.17
N GLU A 82 -9.58 2.92 -9.40
CA GLU A 82 -8.74 4.08 -9.70
C GLU A 82 -7.27 3.83 -9.28
N LEU A 83 -7.02 2.78 -8.48
CA LEU A 83 -5.69 2.36 -8.06
C LEU A 83 -5.17 1.29 -9.03
N ARG A 84 -3.91 1.41 -9.47
CA ARG A 84 -3.23 0.35 -10.22
C ARG A 84 -2.50 -0.59 -9.26
N ARG A 85 -1.72 -0.02 -8.35
CA ARG A 85 -0.94 -0.77 -7.36
C ARG A 85 -0.55 0.10 -6.16
N ALA A 86 -0.30 -0.54 -5.03
CA ALA A 86 0.32 0.08 -3.86
C ALA A 86 1.32 -0.89 -3.20
N LEU A 87 2.34 -0.36 -2.56
CA LEU A 87 3.32 -1.11 -1.80
C LEU A 87 3.35 -0.56 -0.38
N PHE A 88 3.04 -1.41 0.58
CA PHE A 88 3.17 -1.12 2.00
C PHE A 88 4.52 -1.64 2.47
N VAL A 89 5.28 -0.79 3.15
CA VAL A 89 6.60 -1.12 3.69
C VAL A 89 6.47 -1.15 5.21
N GLY A 90 6.81 -2.28 5.82
CA GLY A 90 6.88 -2.45 7.27
C GLY A 90 8.30 -2.32 7.81
N GLY A 91 8.47 -2.59 9.11
CA GLY A 91 9.80 -2.69 9.71
C GLY A 91 10.50 -4.02 9.38
N SER A 92 11.83 -4.02 9.39
CA SER A 92 12.65 -5.23 9.18
C SER A 92 12.30 -6.32 10.18
N GLY A 93 12.04 -7.54 9.67
CA GLY A 93 11.65 -8.70 10.48
C GLY A 93 10.30 -8.57 11.22
N ARG A 94 9.44 -7.61 10.84
CA ARG A 94 8.12 -7.42 11.45
C ARG A 94 7.01 -7.82 10.49
N SER A 95 6.03 -8.56 10.99
CA SER A 95 4.81 -8.83 10.24
C SER A 95 3.91 -7.60 10.12
N MET A 96 3.10 -7.58 9.07
CA MET A 96 2.01 -6.62 8.89
C MET A 96 0.65 -7.31 8.98
N GLY A 97 -0.33 -6.58 9.50
CA GLY A 97 -1.72 -7.06 9.60
C GLY A 97 -2.61 -6.33 8.59
N ILE A 98 -3.16 -7.04 7.61
CA ILE A 98 -4.12 -6.50 6.65
C ILE A 98 -5.52 -6.81 7.12
N ARG A 99 -6.25 -5.79 7.58
CA ARG A 99 -7.61 -5.90 8.10
C ARG A 99 -8.62 -5.48 7.05
N LEU A 100 -9.63 -6.33 6.85
CA LEU A 100 -10.74 -6.10 5.93
C LEU A 100 -12.00 -5.63 6.67
N ALA A 101 -12.97 -5.09 5.92
CA ALA A 101 -14.21 -4.55 6.49
C ALA A 101 -15.11 -5.60 7.18
N ASP A 102 -14.98 -6.88 6.82
CA ASP A 102 -15.68 -7.99 7.46
C ASP A 102 -15.01 -8.45 8.78
N GLY A 103 -13.94 -7.76 9.20
CA GLY A 103 -13.16 -8.06 10.40
C GLY A 103 -12.11 -9.15 10.23
N SER A 104 -12.02 -9.78 9.06
CA SER A 104 -10.94 -10.74 8.78
C SER A 104 -9.58 -10.05 8.71
N VAL A 105 -8.54 -10.81 9.06
CA VAL A 105 -7.16 -10.33 9.09
C VAL A 105 -6.28 -11.30 8.31
N VAL A 106 -5.53 -10.76 7.35
CA VAL A 106 -4.42 -11.45 6.68
C VAL A 106 -3.13 -11.02 7.37
N THR A 107 -2.37 -11.96 7.91
CA THR A 107 -1.04 -11.66 8.48
C THR A 107 -0.01 -11.87 7.38
N ALA A 108 0.83 -10.87 7.12
CA ALA A 108 1.89 -10.93 6.12
C ALA A 108 3.26 -10.88 6.82
N SER A 109 4.09 -11.88 6.58
CA SER A 109 5.45 -11.98 7.10
C SER A 109 6.40 -12.42 6.00
N SER A 110 7.67 -12.02 6.12
CA SER A 110 8.74 -12.47 5.24
C SER A 110 9.88 -13.05 6.07
N ASP A 111 10.63 -13.99 5.49
CA ASP A 111 11.81 -14.64 6.08
C ASP A 111 13.13 -13.91 5.78
N GLY A 112 13.11 -12.94 4.86
CA GLY A 112 14.28 -12.13 4.53
C GLY A 112 14.69 -11.13 5.61
N ALA A 113 15.96 -10.69 5.54
CA ALA A 113 16.56 -9.79 6.52
C ALA A 113 16.09 -8.33 6.42
N GLY A 114 15.51 -7.93 5.28
CA GLY A 114 15.04 -6.57 5.05
C GLY A 114 13.60 -6.32 5.53
N PRO A 115 13.07 -5.12 5.27
CA PRO A 115 11.67 -4.79 5.48
C PRO A 115 10.72 -5.81 4.86
N THR A 116 9.72 -6.25 5.63
CA THR A 116 8.57 -6.93 5.04
C THR A 116 7.79 -5.92 4.20
N VAL A 117 7.43 -6.31 2.98
CA VAL A 117 6.60 -5.50 2.10
C VAL A 117 5.35 -6.25 1.68
N VAL A 118 4.27 -5.52 1.45
CA VAL A 118 3.04 -6.05 0.87
C VAL A 118 2.71 -5.27 -0.38
N LEU A 119 2.79 -5.93 -1.53
CA LEU A 119 2.35 -5.40 -2.81
C LEU A 119 0.85 -5.70 -2.99
N LEU A 120 0.07 -4.64 -3.15
CA LEU A 120 -1.33 -4.68 -3.53
C LEU A 120 -1.44 -4.38 -5.03
N LEU A 121 -2.01 -5.31 -5.78
CA LEU A 121 -2.35 -5.15 -7.19
C LEU A 121 -3.87 -5.11 -7.36
N VAL A 122 -4.35 -4.26 -8.26
CA VAL A 122 -5.76 -4.24 -8.66
C VAL A 122 -5.88 -4.86 -10.04
N ILE A 123 -6.49 -6.04 -10.13
CA ILE A 123 -6.65 -6.80 -11.36
C ILE A 123 -8.15 -6.98 -11.60
N ASP A 124 -8.67 -6.32 -12.64
CA ASP A 124 -10.11 -6.30 -12.98
C ASP A 124 -11.03 -5.86 -11.82
N GLY A 125 -10.52 -4.96 -10.96
CA GLY A 125 -11.20 -4.48 -9.77
C GLY A 125 -11.21 -5.45 -8.59
N VAL A 126 -10.40 -6.51 -8.66
CA VAL A 126 -10.14 -7.44 -7.56
C VAL A 126 -8.74 -7.19 -7.01
N ILE A 127 -8.61 -7.15 -5.68
CA ILE A 127 -7.32 -7.01 -5.02
C ILE A 127 -6.59 -8.35 -4.97
N GLU A 128 -5.33 -8.33 -5.38
CA GLU A 128 -4.35 -9.35 -5.09
C GLU A 128 -3.26 -8.77 -4.17
N LEU A 129 -2.98 -9.47 -3.08
CA LEU A 129 -1.93 -9.15 -2.12
C LEU A 129 -0.77 -10.11 -2.32
N ARG A 130 0.46 -9.57 -2.31
CA ARG A 130 1.69 -10.35 -2.35
C ARG A 130 2.63 -9.90 -1.24
N VAL A 131 3.22 -10.84 -0.50
CA VAL A 131 4.25 -10.53 0.49
C VAL A 131 5.64 -10.82 -0.06
N ALA A 132 6.61 -10.00 0.34
CA ALA A 132 8.03 -10.25 0.11
C ALA A 132 8.87 -9.55 1.19
N SER A 133 10.19 -9.80 1.18
CA SER A 133 11.16 -8.95 1.87
C SER A 133 11.92 -8.11 0.85
N ALA A 134 12.13 -6.82 1.13
CA ALA A 134 13.04 -6.02 0.34
C ALA A 134 14.50 -6.48 0.54
N SER A 135 15.29 -6.45 -0.52
CA SER A 135 16.70 -6.86 -0.55
C SER A 135 17.67 -5.67 -0.60
N ARG A 136 17.22 -4.51 -1.10
CA ARG A 136 18.04 -3.31 -1.30
C ARG A 136 17.85 -2.28 -0.17
N GLY A 137 18.63 -2.44 0.90
CA GLY A 137 18.88 -1.41 1.91
C GLY A 137 17.66 -0.93 2.71
N ASP A 138 17.91 -0.08 3.70
CA ASP A 138 16.88 0.44 4.60
C ASP A 138 16.25 1.76 4.11
N SER A 139 16.73 2.34 2.99
CA SER A 139 16.16 3.59 2.49
C SER A 139 14.88 3.34 1.72
N SER A 140 13.84 4.09 2.08
CA SER A 140 12.52 4.12 1.42
C SER A 140 12.60 4.10 -0.11
N SER A 141 13.38 5.01 -0.70
CA SER A 141 13.52 5.13 -2.15
C SER A 141 14.14 3.89 -2.81
N ALA A 142 15.05 3.19 -2.13
CA ALA A 142 15.66 1.98 -2.66
C ALA A 142 14.68 0.80 -2.65
N VAL A 143 13.89 0.68 -1.58
CA VAL A 143 12.80 -0.29 -1.49
C VAL A 143 11.77 -0.01 -2.59
N HIS A 144 11.32 1.24 -2.75
CA HIS A 144 10.37 1.60 -3.81
C HIS A 144 10.86 1.21 -5.21
N ALA A 145 12.11 1.55 -5.53
CA ALA A 145 12.71 1.24 -6.83
C ALA A 145 12.88 -0.28 -7.05
N GLU A 146 13.19 -1.06 -6.01
CA GLU A 146 13.25 -2.53 -6.08
C GLU A 146 11.92 -3.13 -6.55
N PHE A 147 10.80 -2.56 -6.11
CA PHE A 147 9.45 -2.97 -6.49
C PHE A 147 8.88 -2.17 -7.68
N GLY A 148 9.75 -1.42 -8.38
CA GLY A 148 9.42 -0.72 -9.62
C GLY A 148 8.46 0.46 -9.44
N PHE A 149 8.50 1.13 -8.28
CA PHE A 149 7.84 2.41 -8.07
C PHE A 149 8.82 3.55 -8.32
N GLU A 150 8.36 4.52 -9.10
CA GLU A 150 9.04 5.79 -9.32
C GLU A 150 8.08 6.91 -8.91
N VAL A 151 8.53 7.75 -7.99
CA VAL A 151 7.75 8.87 -7.48
C VAL A 151 8.44 10.13 -7.95
N ALA A 152 7.81 10.81 -8.90
CA ALA A 152 8.27 12.12 -9.30
C ALA A 152 7.96 13.11 -8.17
N GLU A 153 8.96 13.90 -7.78
CA GLU A 153 8.70 15.08 -6.96
C GLU A 153 7.75 16.00 -7.72
N ARG A 154 6.78 16.55 -6.98
CA ARG A 154 5.88 17.56 -7.52
C ARG A 154 6.69 18.84 -7.73
N PHE A 155 7.10 19.10 -8.97
CA PHE A 155 7.65 20.40 -9.35
C PHE A 155 6.50 21.40 -9.49
N ASP A 156 6.22 22.15 -8.42
CA ASP A 156 5.33 23.30 -8.52
C ASP A 156 6.05 24.40 -9.30
N PHE A 157 5.65 24.60 -10.56
CA PHE A 157 6.20 25.64 -11.45
C PHE A 157 5.77 27.07 -11.05
N LEU A 158 5.08 27.24 -9.92
CA LEU A 158 4.46 28.49 -9.50
C LEU A 158 5.08 29.01 -8.20
N SER A 159 6.32 29.51 -8.31
CA SER A 159 6.79 30.64 -7.51
C SER A 159 8.02 31.29 -8.16
N ARG A 160 7.83 31.81 -9.37
CA ARG A 160 8.65 32.91 -9.90
C ARG A 160 7.72 33.96 -10.48
N ASP A 161 6.99 34.62 -9.60
CA ASP A 161 6.45 35.93 -9.90
C ASP A 161 7.36 36.97 -9.24
N THR A 162 8.01 37.73 -10.12
CA THR A 162 8.54 39.10 -10.01
C THR A 162 9.50 39.47 -8.88
#